data_AF-A0AA42KHD1-F1
#
_entry.id   AF-A0AA42KHD1-F1
#
_cell.length_a   1.000
_cell.length_b   1.000
_cell.length_c   1.000
_cell.angle_alpha   90.00
_cell.angle_beta   90.00
_cell.angle_gamma   90.00
#
_symmetry.space_group_name_H-M   'P 1'
#
loop_
_entity.id
_entity.type
_entity.pdbx_description
1 polymer ?
#
loop_
_entity_poly.entity_id
_entity_poly.type
_entity_poly.pdbx_seq_one_letter_code
_entity_poly.pdbx_strand_id
1 'polypeptide(L)' 'MLEPRDYLEMSFRSIQCFANDGCLDVQELGALLDIAERDGAIDDNEIRVLKKIISQIKPEEIDQAMRDKLAEVAKKIGA' A
#
# COMPACT_ATOMS: atom_id res chain seq x y z
N MET A 1 -18.17 13.83 -12.87
CA MET A 1 -17.87 12.47 -12.39
C MET A 1 -16.38 12.47 -12.08
N LEU A 2 -16.02 12.54 -10.80
CA LEU A 2 -14.63 12.45 -10.38
C LEU A 2 -14.32 10.96 -10.34
N GLU A 3 -13.64 10.46 -11.37
CA GLU A 3 -13.08 9.11 -11.34
C GLU A 3 -12.16 9.01 -10.12
N PRO A 4 -12.30 8.00 -9.25
CA PRO A 4 -11.41 7.82 -8.11
C PRO A 4 -9.99 7.58 -8.64
N ARG A 5 -9.12 8.58 -8.47
CA ARG A 5 -7.71 8.55 -8.88
C ARG A 5 -6.83 8.04 -7.75
N ASP A 6 -7.40 7.30 -6.81
CA ASP A 6 -6.76 6.79 -5.61
C ASP A 6 -5.58 5.87 -5.94
N TYR A 7 -5.63 5.11 -7.04
CA TYR A 7 -4.47 4.36 -7.55
C TYR A 7 -3.28 5.26 -7.93
N LEU A 8 -3.56 6.46 -8.44
CA LEU A 8 -2.56 7.43 -8.89
C LEU A 8 -1.96 8.15 -7.68
N GLU A 9 -2.79 8.47 -6.69
CA GLU A 9 -2.36 9.02 -5.39
C GLU A 9 -1.52 7.99 -4.60
N MET A 10 -1.93 6.72 -4.57
CA MET A 10 -1.13 5.64 -3.99
C MET A 10 0.20 5.43 -4.72
N SER A 11 0.19 5.46 -6.06
CA SER A 11 1.41 5.35 -6.85
C SER A 11 2.36 6.51 -6.57
N PHE A 12 1.84 7.74 -6.48
CA PHE A 12 2.62 8.93 -6.17
C PHE A 12 3.19 8.88 -4.75
N ARG A 13 2.35 8.57 -3.75
CA ARG A 13 2.78 8.41 -2.35
C ARG A 13 3.82 7.32 -2.21
N SER A 14 3.63 6.18 -2.86
CA SER A 14 4.61 5.11 -2.84
C SER A 14 5.98 5.56 -3.37
N ILE A 15 6.02 6.31 -4.48
CA ILE A 15 7.27 6.88 -4.98
C ILE A 15 7.88 7.83 -3.95
N GLN A 16 7.08 8.64 -3.25
CA GLN A 16 7.57 9.52 -2.19
C GLN A 16 8.12 8.75 -0.98
N CYS A 17 7.47 7.66 -0.56
CA CYS A 17 7.95 6.78 0.51
C CYS A 17 9.35 6.22 0.18
N PHE A 18 9.48 5.66 -1.03
CA PHE A 18 10.76 5.14 -1.52
C PHE A 18 11.80 6.24 -1.80
N ALA A 19 11.39 7.48 -2.07
CA ALA A 19 12.32 8.58 -2.36
C ALA A 19 12.85 9.27 -1.10
N ASN A 20 12.15 9.19 0.04
CA ASN A 20 12.56 9.86 1.28
C ASN A 20 13.57 9.04 2.07
N ASP A 21 13.23 7.78 2.38
CA ASP A 21 14.03 6.89 3.23
C ASP A 21 14.47 5.61 2.51
N GLY A 22 13.91 5.33 1.32
CA GLY A 22 14.21 4.11 0.56
C GLY A 22 13.54 2.85 1.09
N CYS A 23 12.88 2.96 2.25
CA CYS A 23 12.22 1.88 2.95
C CYS A 23 10.75 2.23 3.17
N LEU A 24 9.88 1.20 3.15
CA LEU A 24 8.45 1.36 3.39
C LEU A 24 8.15 0.96 4.84
N ASP A 25 7.69 1.92 5.64
CA ASP A 25 7.30 1.65 7.03
C ASP A 25 5.82 1.20 7.14
N VAL A 26 5.47 0.59 8.28
CA VAL A 26 4.11 0.19 8.62
C VAL A 26 3.10 1.34 8.54
N GLN A 27 3.53 2.56 8.91
CA GLN A 27 2.69 3.75 8.83
C GLN A 27 2.39 4.15 7.39
N GLU A 28 3.38 4.02 6.50
CA GLU A 28 3.24 4.34 5.08
C GLU A 28 2.35 3.34 4.37
N LEU A 29 2.53 2.05 4.65
CA LEU A 29 1.64 0.99 4.17
C LEU A 29 0.19 1.22 4.66
N GLY A 30 0.03 1.63 5.93
CA GLY A 30 -1.27 2.00 6.48
C GLY A 30 -1.91 3.19 5.78
N ALA A 31 -1.13 4.23 5.47
CA ALA A 31 -1.63 5.40 4.74
C ALA A 31 -2.04 5.08 3.29
N LEU A 32 -1.34 4.14 2.64
CA LEU A 32 -1.73 3.63 1.31
C LEU A 32 -3.02 2.82 1.39
N LEU A 33 -3.16 1.97 2.40
CA LEU A 33 -4.38 1.20 2.61
C LEU A 33 -5.58 2.11 2.91
N ASP A 34 -5.40 3.17 3.71
CA ASP A 34 -6.46 4.14 4.01
C ASP A 34 -6.97 4.86 2.74
N ILE A 35 -6.07 5.18 1.81
CA ILE A 35 -6.44 5.71 0.49
C ILE A 35 -7.22 4.67 -0.32
N ALA A 36 -6.72 3.43 -0.37
CA ALA A 36 -7.39 2.34 -1.10
C ALA A 36 -8.79 2.03 -0.55
N GLU A 37 -9.00 2.22 0.75
CA GLU A 37 -10.28 1.99 1.41
C GLU A 37 -11.21 3.21 1.38
N ARG A 38 -10.73 4.37 0.93
CA ARG A 38 -11.47 5.64 0.97
C ARG A 38 -12.76 5.59 0.14
N ASP A 39 -12.72 4.90 -1.00
CA ASP A 39 -13.88 4.71 -1.89
C ASP A 39 -14.78 3.54 -1.43
N GLY A 40 -14.37 2.81 -0.37
CA GLY A 40 -15.12 1.71 0.23
C GLY A 40 -14.93 0.35 -0.45
N ALA A 41 -14.20 0.30 -1.56
CA ALA A 41 -13.81 -0.92 -2.25
C ALA A 41 -12.42 -0.76 -2.85
N ILE A 42 -11.58 -1.79 -2.69
CA ILE A 42 -10.25 -1.84 -3.32
C ILE A 42 -10.41 -2.53 -4.69
N ASP A 43 -10.19 -1.79 -5.78
CA ASP A 43 -10.25 -2.31 -7.16
C ASP A 43 -8.95 -3.03 -7.57
N ASP A 44 -9.01 -3.81 -8.66
CA ASP A 44 -7.85 -4.55 -9.20
C ASP A 44 -6.62 -3.65 -9.44
N ASN A 45 -6.83 -2.39 -9.84
CA ASN A 45 -5.73 -1.43 -10.03
C ASN A 45 -4.99 -1.13 -8.73
N GLU A 46 -5.73 -0.99 -7.63
CA GLU A 46 -5.22 -0.67 -6.31
C GLU A 46 -4.53 -1.89 -5.69
N ILE A 47 -5.13 -3.07 -5.86
CA ILE A 47 -4.51 -4.35 -5.49
C ILE A 47 -3.17 -4.53 -6.21
N ARG A 48 -3.10 -4.21 -7.51
CA ARG A 48 -1.84 -4.29 -8.28
C ARG A 48 -0.78 -3.35 -7.73
N VAL A 49 -1.15 -2.10 -7.41
CA VAL A 49 -0.23 -1.12 -6.83
C VAL A 49 0.25 -1.61 -5.46
N LEU A 50 -0.65 -1.99 -4.56
CA LEU A 50 -0.31 -2.54 -3.24
C LEU A 50 0.61 -3.75 -3.35
N LYS A 51 0.29 -4.75 -4.20
CA LYS A 51 1.15 -5.92 -4.41
C LYS A 51 2.54 -5.55 -4.94
N LYS A 52 2.62 -4.59 -5.87
CA LYS A 52 3.88 -4.12 -6.42
C LYS A 52 4.75 -3.48 -5.34
N ILE A 53 4.15 -2.66 -4.49
CA ILE A 53 4.81 -1.99 -3.37
C ILE A 53 5.32 -3.03 -2.37
N ILE A 54 4.46 -3.97 -1.96
CA ILE A 54 4.80 -5.04 -1.04
C ILE A 54 5.96 -5.89 -1.56
N SER A 55 5.97 -6.18 -2.87
CA SER A 55 7.05 -6.94 -3.53
C SER A 55 8.38 -6.18 -3.57
N GLN A 56 8.38 -4.85 -3.44
CA GLN A 56 9.59 -4.03 -3.35
C GLN A 56 10.14 -3.90 -1.93
N ILE A 57 9.37 -4.29 -0.91
CA ILE A 57 9.83 -4.30 0.48
C ILE A 57 10.88 -5.38 0.64
N LYS A 58 12.05 -5.02 1.15
CA LYS A 58 13.09 -5.99 1.45
C LYS A 58 12.69 -6.81 2.68
N PRO A 59 12.99 -8.12 2.71
CA PRO A 59 12.67 -8.97 3.85
C PRO A 59 13.36 -8.52 5.16
N GLU A 60 14.47 -7.79 5.06
CA GLU A 60 15.20 -7.19 6.20
C GLU A 60 14.39 -6.07 6.90
N GLU A 61 13.51 -5.39 6.17
CA GLU A 61 12.66 -4.30 6.67
C GLU A 61 11.30 -4.80 7.20
N ILE A 62 11.02 -6.10 7.08
CA ILE A 62 9.76 -6.69 7.52
C ILE A 62 9.84 -7.09 9.00
N ASP A 63 9.60 -6.12 9.87
CA ASP A 63 9.41 -6.32 11.31
C ASP A 63 8.03 -6.94 11.64
N GLN A 64 7.81 -7.38 12.89
CA GLN A 64 6.53 -7.92 13.35
C GLN A 64 5.34 -7.00 13.06
N ALA A 65 5.50 -5.69 13.28
CA ALA A 65 4.45 -4.71 12.98
C ALA A 65 4.11 -4.68 11.48
N MET A 66 5.14 -4.75 10.62
CA MET A 66 4.97 -4.77 9.17
C MET A 66 4.28 -6.05 8.71
N ARG A 67 4.61 -7.21 9.30
CA ARG A 67 3.94 -8.49 9.01
C ARG A 67 2.47 -8.47 9.33
N ASP A 68 2.11 -7.93 10.50
CA ASP A 68 0.72 -7.83 10.93
C ASP A 68 -0.09 -6.94 9.97
N LYS A 69 0.51 -5.80 9.56
CA LYS A 69 -0.11 -4.91 8.59
C LYS A 69 -0.22 -5.51 7.18
N LEU A 70 0.81 -6.23 6.72
CA LEU A 70 0.77 -6.96 5.46
C LEU A 70 -0.32 -8.04 5.48
N ALA A 71 -0.50 -8.73 6.59
CA ALA A 71 -1.57 -9.71 6.76
C ALA A 71 -2.97 -9.05 6.75
N GLU A 72 -3.11 -7.88 7.38
CA GLU A 72 -4.34 -7.07 7.30
C GLU A 72 -4.65 -6.65 5.86
N VAL A 73 -3.66 -6.13 5.14
CA VAL A 73 -3.80 -5.75 3.72
C VAL A 73 -4.18 -6.98 2.90
N ALA A 74 -3.48 -8.11 3.05
CA ALA A 74 -3.76 -9.36 2.35
C ALA A 74 -5.20 -9.85 2.57
N LYS A 75 -5.67 -9.75 3.82
CA LYS A 75 -7.05 -10.10 4.19
C LYS A 75 -8.08 -9.19 3.53
N LYS A 76 -7.78 -7.88 3.39
CA LYS A 76 -8.68 -6.91 2.75
C LYS A 76 -8.73 -7.04 1.23
N ILE A 77 -7.60 -7.33 0.59
CA ILE A 77 -7.53 -7.55 -0.87
C ILE A 77 -7.96 -8.97 -1.28
N GLY A 78 -8.31 -9.85 -0.32
CA GLY A 78 -8.78 -11.21 -0.58
C GLY A 78 -7.75 -12.12 -1.25
N ALA A 79 -6.46 -11.93 -0.95
CA ALA A 79 -5.36 -12.72 -1.50
C ALA A 79 -5.09 -14.01 -0.72
#